data_AF-A0A9R0WHB5-F1
#
_entry.id   AF-A0A9R0WHB5-F1
#
_cell.length_a   1.000
_cell.length_b   1.000
_cell.length_c   1.000
_cell.angle_alpha   90.00
_cell.angle_beta   90.00
_cell.angle_gamma   90.00
#
_symmetry.space_group_name_H-M   'P 1'
#
loop_
_entity.id
_entity.type
_entity.pdbx_description
1 polymer ?
#
loop_
_entity_poly.entity_id
_entity_poly.type
_entity_poly.pdbx_seq_one_letter_code
_entity_poly.pdbx_strand_id
1 'polypeptide(L)'
;MTMLYEIHSHAQIQDLQARPDELGHSNERMDVKLVSLESVRIARESYALLCPLIMESRMWFCPELEILSEVASLSLEIQKLEHDVLPQLTVQEAKLETGALEALLLMKNSAVGLLHMRKCFKEALGVWLCEDYVVSAKFKKLSKMLKDIAVPLLQERECNIVWLQERVPLLLQLITDVLETPV
;
A
#
# COMPACT_ATOMS: atom_id res chain seq x y z
N MET A 1 35.51 -5.31 -4.43
CA MET A 1 34.76 -4.52 -5.41
C MET A 1 33.34 -4.30 -4.88
N THR A 2 32.48 -3.59 -5.60
CA THR A 2 31.05 -3.48 -5.27
C THR A 2 30.27 -4.27 -6.31
N MET A 3 29.39 -5.17 -5.88
CA MET A 3 28.47 -5.88 -6.78
C MET A 3 27.12 -5.19 -6.78
N LEU A 4 26.54 -5.01 -7.97
CA LEU A 4 25.21 -4.45 -8.15
C LEU A 4 24.23 -5.59 -8.45
N TYR A 5 23.16 -5.69 -7.65
CA TYR A 5 22.07 -6.62 -7.85
C TYR A 5 20.77 -5.84 -8.13
N GLU A 6 20.22 -6.00 -9.34
CA GLU A 6 18.97 -5.33 -9.71
C GLU A 6 17.77 -6.24 -9.49
N ILE A 7 16.77 -5.71 -8.78
CA ILE A 7 15.52 -6.40 -8.46
C ILE A 7 14.40 -5.81 -9.31
N HIS A 8 13.76 -6.66 -10.11
CA HIS A 8 12.66 -6.34 -11.01
C HIS A 8 11.37 -7.10 -10.65
N SER A 9 11.40 -7.90 -9.58
CA SER A 9 10.28 -8.73 -9.16
C SER A 9 10.39 -9.15 -7.70
N HIS A 10 9.25 -9.46 -7.09
CA HIS A 10 9.19 -10.07 -5.76
C HIS A 10 9.93 -11.41 -5.71
N ALA A 11 9.83 -12.22 -6.76
CA ALA A 11 10.50 -13.51 -6.84
C ALA A 11 12.02 -13.37 -6.69
N GLN A 12 12.62 -12.33 -7.27
CA GLN A 12 14.05 -12.07 -7.11
C GLN A 12 14.43 -11.67 -5.69
N ILE A 13 13.52 -11.06 -4.91
CA ILE A 13 13.74 -10.80 -3.48
C ILE A 13 13.72 -12.12 -2.70
N GLN A 14 12.80 -13.02 -3.02
CA GLN A 14 12.72 -14.35 -2.41
C GLN A 14 14.00 -15.16 -2.67
N ASP A 15 14.47 -15.19 -3.92
CA ASP A 15 15.72 -15.87 -4.30
C ASP A 15 16.93 -15.29 -3.56
N LEU A 16 16.95 -13.97 -3.39
CA LEU A 16 18.00 -13.26 -2.68
C LEU A 16 17.99 -13.59 -1.18
N GLN A 17 16.81 -13.69 -0.58
CA GLN A 17 16.64 -14.06 0.83
C GLN A 17 17.00 -15.54 1.09
N ALA A 18 16.82 -16.42 0.10
CA ALA A 18 17.13 -17.84 0.23
C ALA A 18 18.65 -18.15 0.15
N ARG A 19 19.46 -17.22 -0.35
CA ARG A 19 20.90 -17.41 -0.59
C ARG A 19 21.77 -16.32 0.05
N PRO A 20 21.60 -15.99 1.35
CA PRO A 20 22.37 -14.92 1.98
C PRO A 20 23.86 -15.28 2.10
N ASP A 21 24.18 -16.56 2.34
CA ASP A 21 25.54 -17.05 2.58
C ASP A 21 26.38 -17.09 1.28
N GLU A 22 25.76 -17.37 0.13
CA GLU A 22 26.47 -17.43 -1.15
C GLU A 22 26.97 -16.06 -1.62
N LEU A 23 26.31 -14.98 -1.19
CA LEU A 23 26.68 -13.59 -1.50
C LEU A 23 27.46 -12.93 -0.34
N GLY A 24 27.20 -13.36 0.91
CA GLY A 24 27.80 -12.84 2.15
C GLY A 24 29.24 -13.30 2.45
N HIS A 25 29.77 -14.30 1.74
CA HIS A 25 31.17 -14.72 1.85
C HIS A 25 32.15 -13.91 0.99
N SER A 26 31.63 -13.06 0.10
CA SER A 26 32.46 -12.08 -0.58
C SER A 26 32.72 -10.93 0.39
N ASN A 27 33.98 -10.52 0.61
CA ASN A 27 34.31 -9.31 1.37
C ASN A 27 33.90 -8.02 0.60
N GLU A 28 32.87 -8.13 -0.24
CA GLU A 28 32.45 -7.12 -1.19
C GLU A 28 31.14 -6.50 -0.73
N ARG A 29 31.02 -5.20 -0.99
CA ARG A 29 29.79 -4.48 -0.72
C ARG A 29 28.77 -4.85 -1.80
N MET A 30 27.56 -5.20 -1.38
CA MET A 30 26.42 -5.49 -2.25
C MET A 30 25.50 -4.27 -2.30
N ASP A 31 25.42 -3.64 -3.46
CA ASP A 31 24.43 -2.61 -3.74
C ASP A 31 23.22 -3.30 -4.38
N VAL A 32 22.08 -3.24 -3.71
CA VAL A 32 20.80 -3.74 -4.20
C VAL A 32 20.01 -2.56 -4.72
N LYS A 33 19.55 -2.65 -5.97
CA LYS A 33 18.75 -1.63 -6.62
C LYS A 33 17.37 -2.20 -6.93
N LEU A 34 16.35 -1.67 -6.26
CA LEU A 34 14.97 -2.03 -6.56
C LEU A 34 14.48 -1.22 -7.76
N VAL A 35 14.39 -1.86 -8.92
CA VAL A 35 14.01 -1.22 -10.18
C VAL A 35 12.51 -1.19 -10.35
N SER A 36 11.83 -2.30 -10.04
CA SER A 36 10.38 -2.38 -10.10
C SER A 36 9.83 -3.52 -9.24
N LEU A 37 8.55 -3.39 -8.89
CA LEU A 37 7.72 -4.47 -8.38
C LEU A 37 6.44 -4.61 -9.21
N GLU A 38 5.94 -5.85 -9.24
CA GLU A 38 4.75 -6.24 -9.99
C GLU A 38 3.53 -5.44 -9.57
N SER A 39 3.37 -5.15 -8.27
CA SER A 39 2.23 -4.39 -7.78
C SER A 39 2.42 -3.78 -6.39
N VAL A 40 1.56 -2.84 -6.01
CA VAL A 40 1.47 -2.31 -4.63
C VAL A 40 1.12 -3.44 -3.65
N ARG A 41 0.28 -4.41 -4.04
CA ARG A 41 -0.16 -5.51 -3.19
C ARG A 41 1.01 -6.26 -2.54
N ILE A 42 2.03 -6.58 -3.33
CA ILE A 42 3.21 -7.33 -2.88
C ILE A 42 4.27 -6.46 -2.19
N ALA A 43 4.12 -5.13 -2.16
CA ALA A 43 5.14 -4.24 -1.61
C ALA A 43 5.43 -4.52 -0.13
N ARG A 44 4.40 -4.87 0.65
CA ARG A 44 4.55 -5.23 2.06
C ARG A 44 5.39 -6.48 2.26
N GLU A 45 5.10 -7.52 1.50
CA GLU A 45 5.83 -8.80 1.56
C GLU A 45 7.27 -8.60 1.08
N SER A 46 7.45 -7.87 -0.02
CA SER A 46 8.75 -7.49 -0.56
C SER A 46 9.60 -6.74 0.46
N TYR A 47 9.01 -5.74 1.14
CA TYR A 47 9.69 -4.99 2.20
C TYR A 47 10.08 -5.90 3.36
N ALA A 48 9.18 -6.78 3.82
CA ALA A 48 9.44 -7.68 4.94
C ALA A 48 10.57 -8.69 4.65
N LEU A 49 10.75 -9.09 3.39
CA LEU A 49 11.86 -9.96 2.97
C LEU A 49 13.17 -9.19 2.81
N LEU A 50 13.12 -8.00 2.21
CA LEU A 50 14.33 -7.23 1.89
C LEU A 50 14.90 -6.50 3.11
N CYS A 51 14.04 -6.00 4.00
CA CYS A 51 14.44 -5.16 5.14
C CYS A 51 15.45 -5.85 6.08
N PRO A 52 15.26 -7.11 6.52
CA PRO A 52 16.26 -7.81 7.34
C PRO A 52 17.61 -7.93 6.65
N LEU A 53 17.64 -8.24 5.34
CA LEU A 53 18.88 -8.38 4.57
C LEU A 53 19.72 -7.09 4.59
N ILE A 54 19.05 -5.93 4.48
CA ILE A 54 19.71 -4.63 4.48
C ILE A 54 20.05 -4.14 5.89
N MET A 55 19.17 -4.36 6.88
CA MET A 55 19.37 -3.83 8.23
C MET A 55 20.34 -4.65 9.08
N GLU A 56 20.38 -5.97 8.88
CA GLU A 56 21.20 -6.87 9.69
C GLU A 56 22.63 -7.00 9.15
N SER A 57 22.85 -6.62 7.89
CA SER A 57 24.16 -6.72 7.23
C SER A 57 24.76 -5.35 6.90
N ARG A 58 25.98 -5.09 7.38
CA ARG A 58 26.75 -3.89 6.98
C ARG A 58 27.26 -3.93 5.54
N MET A 59 27.13 -5.08 4.87
CA MET A 59 27.62 -5.26 3.50
C MET A 59 26.57 -4.92 2.45
N TRP A 60 25.31 -4.71 2.84
CA TRP A 60 24.20 -4.53 1.92
C TRP A 60 23.69 -3.10 1.97
N PHE A 61 23.36 -2.55 0.81
CA PHE A 61 22.86 -1.20 0.69
C PHE A 61 21.73 -1.14 -0.34
N CYS A 62 20.58 -0.60 0.05
CA CYS A 62 19.43 -0.41 -0.83
C CYS A 62 18.84 0.99 -0.61
N PRO A 63 19.13 1.97 -1.47
CA PRO A 63 18.61 3.32 -1.31
C PRO A 63 17.09 3.39 -1.51
N GLU A 64 16.49 2.48 -2.28
CA GLU A 64 15.05 2.44 -2.51
C GLU A 64 14.25 1.80 -1.35
N LEU A 65 14.91 1.31 -0.30
CA LEU A 65 14.24 0.64 0.82
C LEU A 65 13.27 1.57 1.57
N GLU A 66 13.60 2.86 1.68
CA GLU A 66 12.71 3.87 2.29
C GLU A 66 11.43 4.05 1.48
N ILE A 67 11.56 4.16 0.14
CA ILE A 67 10.42 4.26 -0.77
C ILE A 67 9.55 2.98 -0.67
N LEU A 68 10.18 1.81 -0.66
CA LEU A 68 9.49 0.53 -0.51
C LEU A 68 8.74 0.44 0.83
N SER A 69 9.31 0.96 1.92
CA SER A 69 8.66 1.02 3.24
C SER A 69 7.37 1.85 3.21
N GLU A 70 7.39 2.99 2.54
CA GLU A 70 6.21 3.84 2.38
C GLU A 70 5.12 3.15 1.55
N VAL A 71 5.49 2.50 0.44
CA VAL A 71 4.53 1.75 -0.39
C VAL A 71 4.01 0.51 0.33
N ALA A 72 4.83 -0.16 1.15
CA ALA A 72 4.41 -1.26 2.00
C ALA A 72 3.37 -0.84 3.04
N SER A 73 3.56 0.35 3.64
CA SER A 73 2.61 0.92 4.60
C SER A 73 1.27 1.28 3.94
N LEU A 74 1.32 1.86 2.74
CA LEU A 74 0.14 2.13 1.92
C LEU A 74 -0.58 0.84 1.53
N SER A 75 0.16 -0.16 1.06
CA SER A 75 -0.37 -1.48 0.70
C SER A 75 -1.10 -2.13 1.87
N LEU A 76 -0.50 -2.11 3.07
CA LEU A 76 -1.13 -2.63 4.29
C LEU A 76 -2.47 -1.96 4.56
N GLU A 77 -2.51 -0.63 4.52
CA GLU A 77 -3.72 0.11 4.84
C GLU A 77 -4.85 -0.15 3.82
N ILE A 78 -4.51 -0.34 2.55
CA ILE A 78 -5.49 -0.60 1.49
C ILE A 78 -5.99 -2.05 1.54
N GLN A 79 -5.13 -3.01 1.87
CA GLN A 79 -5.55 -4.40 2.05
C GLN A 79 -6.49 -4.55 3.27
N LYS A 80 -6.33 -3.75 4.33
CA LYS A 80 -7.33 -3.70 5.42
C LYS A 80 -8.69 -3.22 4.92
N LEU A 81 -8.73 -2.25 4.01
CA LEU A 81 -10.00 -1.82 3.41
C LEU A 81 -10.65 -2.95 2.59
N GLU A 82 -9.84 -3.67 1.81
CA GLU A 82 -10.29 -4.81 1.01
C GLU A 82 -10.87 -5.93 1.88
N HIS A 83 -10.21 -6.28 2.99
CA HIS A 83 -10.55 -7.43 3.82
C HIS A 83 -11.52 -7.12 4.97
N ASP A 84 -11.40 -5.96 5.61
CA ASP A 84 -12.12 -5.65 6.85
C ASP A 84 -13.32 -4.72 6.61
N VAL A 85 -13.26 -3.86 5.58
CA VAL A 85 -14.31 -2.85 5.31
C VAL A 85 -15.29 -3.31 4.25
N LEU A 86 -14.82 -3.71 3.06
CA LEU A 86 -15.71 -4.05 1.95
C LEU A 86 -16.74 -5.14 2.29
N PRO A 87 -16.39 -6.23 3.02
CA PRO A 87 -17.38 -7.25 3.36
C PRO A 87 -18.52 -6.71 4.23
N GLN A 88 -18.20 -5.82 5.19
CA GLN A 88 -19.19 -5.23 6.10
C GLN A 88 -20.18 -4.32 5.37
N LEU A 89 -19.73 -3.66 4.29
CA LEU A 89 -20.58 -2.76 3.50
C LEU A 89 -21.44 -3.48 2.46
N THR A 90 -21.06 -4.70 2.07
CA THR A 90 -21.75 -5.46 1.01
C THR A 90 -23.03 -6.15 1.52
N VAL A 91 -23.14 -6.39 2.82
CA VAL A 91 -24.23 -7.18 3.43
C VAL A 91 -25.40 -6.34 3.96
N GLN A 92 -25.49 -5.05 3.59
CA GLN A 92 -26.47 -4.13 4.17
C GLN A 92 -27.84 -4.24 3.46
N GLU A 93 -28.89 -4.65 4.17
CA GLU A 93 -30.23 -4.88 3.59
C GLU A 93 -31.23 -3.73 3.84
N ALA A 94 -31.34 -3.20 5.06
CA ALA A 94 -32.41 -2.25 5.42
C ALA A 94 -32.00 -1.13 6.38
N LYS A 95 -31.01 -1.35 7.25
CA LYS A 95 -30.40 -0.37 8.14
C LYS A 95 -28.90 -0.65 8.24
N LEU A 96 -28.10 0.36 8.58
CA LEU A 96 -26.70 0.12 8.91
C LEU A 96 -26.60 -0.71 10.18
N GLU A 97 -25.97 -1.86 10.06
CA GLU A 97 -25.59 -2.67 11.21
C GLU A 97 -24.36 -2.09 11.92
N THR A 98 -24.15 -2.48 13.18
CA THR A 98 -22.99 -2.03 13.97
C THR A 98 -21.67 -2.28 13.25
N GLY A 99 -21.52 -3.46 12.61
CA GLY A 99 -20.32 -3.78 11.83
C GLY A 99 -20.09 -2.83 10.65
N ALA A 100 -21.15 -2.36 9.99
CA ALA A 100 -21.02 -1.37 8.92
C ALA A 100 -20.70 0.03 9.44
N LEU A 101 -21.22 0.42 10.60
CA LEU A 101 -20.84 1.68 11.26
C LEU A 101 -19.34 1.68 11.64
N GLU A 102 -18.85 0.58 12.20
CA GLU A 102 -17.42 0.39 12.50
C GLU A 102 -16.57 0.43 11.23
N ALA A 103 -17.02 -0.23 10.16
CA ALA A 103 -16.36 -0.20 8.87
C ALA A 103 -16.32 1.21 8.26
N LEU A 104 -17.39 2.02 8.39
CA LEU A 104 -17.41 3.41 7.94
C LEU A 104 -16.48 4.30 8.76
N LEU A 105 -16.38 4.08 10.07
CA LEU A 105 -15.41 4.79 10.92
C LEU A 105 -13.97 4.43 10.52
N LEU A 106 -13.70 3.14 10.28
CA LEU A 106 -12.40 2.68 9.81
C LEU A 106 -12.08 3.28 8.44
N MET A 107 -13.02 3.25 7.49
CA MET A 107 -12.89 3.90 6.19
C MET A 107 -12.54 5.38 6.29
N LYS A 108 -13.21 6.14 7.17
CA LYS A 108 -12.92 7.55 7.40
C LYS A 108 -11.50 7.75 7.93
N ASN A 109 -11.07 6.91 8.87
CA ASN A 109 -9.73 6.98 9.45
C ASN A 109 -8.66 6.62 8.42
N SER A 110 -8.87 5.56 7.63
CA SER A 110 -7.99 5.16 6.54
C SER A 110 -7.90 6.24 5.46
N ALA A 111 -8.99 6.97 5.16
CA ALA A 111 -8.93 8.09 4.23
C ALA A 111 -7.91 9.16 4.68
N VAL A 112 -7.87 9.47 5.98
CA VAL A 112 -6.90 10.40 6.57
C VAL A 112 -5.50 9.79 6.57
N GLY A 113 -5.37 8.54 6.99
CA GLY A 113 -4.09 7.80 7.02
C GLY A 113 -3.44 7.73 5.63
N LEU A 114 -4.20 7.38 4.59
CA LEU A 114 -3.72 7.31 3.22
C LEU A 114 -3.25 8.67 2.68
N LEU A 115 -3.87 9.79 3.08
CA LEU A 115 -3.37 11.12 2.68
C LEU A 115 -2.02 11.44 3.33
N HIS A 116 -1.88 11.06 4.60
CA HIS A 116 -0.63 11.25 5.33
C HIS A 116 0.49 10.39 4.74
N MET A 117 0.25 9.08 4.58
CA MET A 117 1.22 8.16 3.97
C MET A 117 1.57 8.56 2.53
N ARG A 118 0.60 9.06 1.74
CA ARG A 118 0.87 9.63 0.40
C ARG A 118 1.86 10.79 0.48
N LYS A 119 1.76 11.65 1.50
CA LYS A 119 2.68 12.77 1.69
C LYS A 119 4.09 12.24 2.01
N CYS A 120 4.20 11.29 2.93
CA CYS A 120 5.47 10.64 3.28
C CYS A 120 6.11 9.96 2.07
N PHE A 121 5.34 9.21 1.28
CA PHE A 121 5.79 8.62 0.02
C PHE A 121 6.36 9.65 -0.98
N LYS A 122 5.70 10.80 -1.14
CA LYS A 122 6.21 11.88 -2.00
C LYS A 122 7.51 12.49 -1.48
N GLU A 123 7.62 12.61 -0.15
CA GLU A 123 8.83 13.11 0.51
C GLU A 123 9.99 12.12 0.33
N ALA A 124 9.76 10.81 0.49
CA ALA A 124 10.73 9.75 0.27
C ALA A 124 11.22 9.68 -1.19
N LEU A 125 10.34 9.94 -2.15
CA LEU A 125 10.74 10.08 -3.57
C LEU A 125 11.59 11.33 -3.84
N GLY A 126 11.68 12.27 -2.90
CA GLY A 126 12.29 13.58 -3.13
C GLY A 126 11.46 14.48 -4.05
N VAL A 127 10.19 14.13 -4.33
CA VAL A 127 9.35 14.85 -5.29
C VAL A 127 8.11 15.43 -4.60
N TRP A 128 8.26 16.65 -4.09
CA TRP A 128 7.21 17.33 -3.34
C TRP A 128 5.95 17.66 -4.19
N LEU A 129 6.10 17.78 -5.51
CA LEU A 129 5.06 18.32 -6.41
C LEU A 129 4.67 17.43 -7.61
N CYS A 130 5.28 16.26 -7.83
CA CYS A 130 4.84 15.40 -8.93
C CYS A 130 3.51 14.74 -8.58
N GLU A 131 2.47 15.08 -9.33
CA GLU A 131 1.28 14.23 -9.46
C GLU A 131 1.48 13.13 -10.51
N ASP A 132 2.61 13.15 -11.22
CA ASP A 132 2.93 12.25 -12.34
C ASP A 132 3.18 10.80 -11.93
N TYR A 133 3.45 10.55 -10.64
CA TYR A 133 3.63 9.19 -10.16
C TYR A 133 2.26 8.51 -10.00
N VAL A 134 1.98 7.54 -10.86
CA VAL A 134 0.67 6.87 -11.01
C VAL A 134 0.15 6.35 -9.67
N VAL A 135 1.01 5.73 -8.87
CA VAL A 135 0.68 5.20 -7.54
C VAL A 135 0.19 6.33 -6.61
N SER A 136 0.86 7.49 -6.59
CA SER A 136 0.46 8.64 -5.76
C SER A 136 -0.88 9.24 -6.19
N ALA A 137 -1.14 9.31 -7.49
CA ALA A 137 -2.41 9.81 -8.02
C ALA A 137 -3.57 8.88 -7.67
N LYS A 138 -3.36 7.57 -7.80
CA LYS A 138 -4.33 6.54 -7.42
C LYS A 138 -4.65 6.55 -5.93
N PHE A 139 -3.64 6.69 -5.05
CA PHE A 139 -3.87 6.84 -3.61
C PHE A 139 -4.68 8.10 -3.24
N LYS A 140 -4.42 9.23 -3.90
CA LYS A 140 -5.21 10.46 -3.72
C LYS A 140 -6.68 10.23 -4.07
N LYS A 141 -6.94 9.56 -5.20
CA LYS A 141 -8.28 9.24 -5.68
C LYS A 141 -9.00 8.31 -4.69
N LEU A 142 -8.32 7.27 -4.22
CA LEU A 142 -8.86 6.33 -3.23
C LEU A 142 -9.23 7.03 -1.92
N SER A 143 -8.30 7.78 -1.33
CA SER A 143 -8.57 8.52 -0.09
C SER A 143 -9.78 9.46 -0.22
N LYS A 144 -9.85 10.20 -1.33
CA LYS A 144 -10.99 11.08 -1.59
C LYS A 144 -12.30 10.28 -1.63
N MET A 145 -12.33 9.17 -2.35
CA MET A 145 -13.53 8.32 -2.43
C MET A 145 -13.96 7.75 -1.09
N LEU A 146 -13.02 7.26 -0.27
CA LEU A 146 -13.30 6.77 1.08
C LEU A 146 -13.93 7.88 1.94
N LYS A 147 -13.37 9.09 1.89
CA LYS A 147 -13.91 10.25 2.63
C LYS A 147 -15.29 10.65 2.13
N ASP A 148 -15.48 10.69 0.81
CA ASP A 148 -16.74 11.08 0.16
C ASP A 148 -17.86 10.07 0.45
N ILE A 149 -17.54 8.81 0.74
CA ILE A 149 -18.50 7.78 1.19
C ILE A 149 -18.74 7.87 2.70
N ALA A 150 -17.68 7.82 3.51
CA ALA A 150 -17.81 7.66 4.95
C ALA A 150 -18.37 8.89 5.66
N VAL A 151 -17.97 10.10 5.26
CA VAL A 151 -18.36 11.32 5.97
C VAL A 151 -19.87 11.60 5.89
N PRO A 152 -20.52 11.57 4.71
CA PRO A 152 -21.97 11.77 4.63
C PRO A 152 -22.75 10.74 5.45
N LEU A 153 -22.42 9.45 5.31
CA LEU A 153 -23.15 8.37 5.98
C LEU A 153 -23.02 8.40 7.50
N LEU A 154 -21.90 8.93 8.03
CA LEU A 154 -21.69 9.13 9.47
C LEU A 154 -22.36 10.40 10.02
N GLN A 155 -22.76 11.33 9.15
CA GLN A 155 -23.39 12.61 9.53
C GLN A 155 -24.90 12.63 9.31
N GLU A 156 -25.42 11.77 8.44
CA GLU A 156 -26.84 11.64 8.16
C GLU A 156 -27.61 11.06 9.35
N ARG A 157 -28.82 11.58 9.61
CA ARG A 157 -29.75 11.01 10.60
C ARG A 157 -30.39 9.71 10.12
N GLU A 158 -30.62 9.59 8.82
CA GLU A 158 -31.13 8.39 8.15
C GLU A 158 -30.15 8.01 7.06
N CYS A 159 -29.62 6.80 7.14
CA CYS A 159 -28.54 6.39 6.25
C CYS A 159 -29.08 5.94 4.89
N ASN A 160 -28.58 6.54 3.80
CA ASN A 160 -28.97 6.15 2.45
C ASN A 160 -28.23 4.87 1.99
N ILE A 161 -28.80 3.71 2.32
CA ILE A 161 -28.22 2.39 1.99
C ILE A 161 -28.17 2.13 0.49
N VAL A 162 -29.20 2.55 -0.25
CA VAL A 162 -29.22 2.40 -1.72
C VAL A 162 -28.02 3.12 -2.33
N TRP A 163 -27.76 4.35 -1.88
CA TRP A 163 -26.60 5.11 -2.30
C TRP A 163 -25.27 4.44 -1.90
N LEU A 164 -25.17 3.86 -0.69
CA LEU A 164 -23.99 3.10 -0.28
C LEU A 164 -23.77 1.87 -1.19
N GLN A 165 -24.82 1.10 -1.47
CA GLN A 165 -24.75 -0.10 -2.32
C GLN A 165 -24.29 0.22 -3.75
N GLU A 166 -24.68 1.36 -4.31
CA GLU A 166 -24.20 1.82 -5.62
C GLU A 166 -22.70 2.17 -5.62
N ARG A 167 -22.16 2.58 -4.47
CA ARG A 167 -20.76 3.03 -4.32
C ARG A 167 -19.79 1.90 -3.98
N VAL A 168 -20.25 0.85 -3.29
CA VAL A 168 -19.40 -0.28 -2.89
C VAL A 168 -18.67 -0.93 -4.08
N PRO A 169 -19.32 -1.24 -5.23
CA PRO A 169 -18.62 -1.80 -6.39
C PRO A 169 -17.56 -0.87 -6.97
N LEU A 170 -17.84 0.44 -6.99
CA LEU A 170 -16.88 1.44 -7.46
C LEU A 170 -15.68 1.56 -6.52
N LEU A 171 -15.91 1.41 -5.21
CA LEU A 171 -14.85 1.41 -4.22
C LEU A 171 -13.99 0.15 -4.34
N LEU A 172 -14.60 -1.02 -4.49
CA LEU A 172 -13.91 -2.28 -4.74
C LEU A 172 -13.01 -2.17 -5.96
N GLN A 173 -13.56 -1.71 -7.09
CA GLN A 173 -12.79 -1.53 -8.33
C GLN A 173 -11.57 -0.63 -8.09
N LEU A 174 -11.76 0.50 -7.40
CA LEU A 174 -10.68 1.44 -7.14
C LEU A 174 -9.61 0.85 -6.22
N ILE A 175 -9.99 0.07 -5.19
CA ILE A 175 -9.06 -0.63 -4.30
C ILE A 175 -8.23 -1.63 -5.11
N THR A 176 -8.88 -2.46 -5.93
CA THR A 176 -8.19 -3.43 -6.80
C THR A 176 -7.26 -2.72 -7.79
N ASP A 177 -7.75 -1.68 -8.48
CA ASP A 177 -6.94 -0.90 -9.43
C ASP A 177 -5.69 -0.28 -8.79
N VAL A 178 -5.78 0.10 -7.52
CA VAL A 178 -4.66 0.66 -6.75
C VAL A 178 -3.69 -0.46 -6.38
N LEU A 179 -4.19 -1.56 -5.81
CA LEU A 179 -3.36 -2.69 -5.36
C LEU A 179 -2.59 -3.36 -6.50
N GLU A 180 -3.17 -3.42 -7.70
CA GLU A 180 -2.53 -3.99 -8.91
C GLU A 180 -1.64 -2.98 -9.66
N THR A 181 -1.36 -1.80 -9.10
CA THR A 181 -0.47 -0.83 -9.75
C THR A 181 0.98 -1.24 -9.57
N PRO A 182 1.79 -1.35 -10.64
CA PRO A 182 3.24 -1.55 -10.52
C PRO A 182 3.92 -0.41 -9.77
N VAL A 183 5.01 -0.71 -9.07
CA VAL A 183 5.77 0.23 -8.23
C VAL A 183 7.18 0.37 -8.79
#